data_AF-A0A395LX29-F1
#
_entry.id   AF-A0A395LX29-F1
#
_cell.length_a   1.000
_cell.length_b   1.000
_cell.length_c   1.000
_cell.angle_alpha   90.00
_cell.angle_beta   90.00
_cell.angle_gamma   90.00
#
_symmetry.space_group_name_H-M   'P 1'
#
loop_
_entity.id
_entity.type
_entity.pdbx_description
1 polymer ?
#
loop_
_entity_poly.entity_id
_entity_poly.type
_entity_poly.pdbx_seq_one_letter_code
_entity_poly.pdbx_strand_id
1 'polypeptide(L)'
;MLTPNQNDRMEKVTQLLAKYLDEDDFVALSEISADMERYFAMNPHPTMQSVSVLISDFFRSRGEDEAFIKDWLAQAERHCRSYGLPDDAIATAMLADFGLYRYMEFLYMRGMSQEEIMDVFANATEERYELRINGAVIPTKRPPDDSQP
;
A
#
# COMPACT_ATOMS: atom_id res chain seq x y z
N MET A 1 -7.45 -23.23 -2.96
CA MET A 1 -6.30 -23.92 -3.59
C MET A 1 -5.79 -23.00 -4.67
N LEU A 2 -4.53 -22.57 -4.56
CA LEU A 2 -3.87 -21.77 -5.58
C LEU A 2 -3.48 -22.68 -6.76
N THR A 3 -3.48 -22.14 -7.97
CA THR A 3 -2.95 -22.84 -9.14
C THR A 3 -1.43 -23.01 -9.00
N PRO A 4 -0.81 -24.03 -9.63
CA PRO A 4 0.65 -24.23 -9.56
C PRO A 4 1.45 -22.96 -9.92
N ASN A 5 0.99 -22.22 -10.92
CA ASN A 5 1.62 -20.96 -11.36
C ASN A 5 1.47 -19.81 -10.33
N GLN A 6 0.45 -19.85 -9.47
CA GLN A 6 0.29 -18.90 -8.36
C GLN A 6 1.19 -19.26 -7.17
N ASN A 7 1.40 -20.56 -6.89
CA ASN A 7 2.33 -21.00 -5.85
C ASN A 7 3.77 -20.60 -6.17
N ASP A 8 4.22 -20.82 -7.39
CA ASP A 8 5.60 -20.49 -7.80
C ASP A 8 5.88 -18.98 -7.73
N ARG A 9 4.90 -18.15 -8.09
CA ARG A 9 5.00 -16.68 -7.97
C ARG A 9 5.02 -16.21 -6.52
N MET A 10 4.15 -16.76 -5.68
CA MET A 10 4.10 -16.43 -4.26
C MET A 10 5.39 -16.84 -3.56
N GLU A 11 5.93 -18.01 -3.90
CA GLU A 11 7.22 -18.45 -3.40
C GLU A 11 8.34 -17.52 -3.86
N LYS A 12 8.36 -17.09 -5.12
CA LYS A 12 9.32 -16.11 -5.63
C LYS A 12 9.28 -14.77 -4.89
N VAL A 13 8.08 -14.22 -4.64
CA VAL A 13 7.91 -12.97 -3.87
C VAL A 13 8.37 -13.17 -2.42
N THR A 14 7.98 -14.28 -1.80
CA THR A 14 8.35 -14.59 -0.41
C THR A 14 9.86 -14.74 -0.27
N GLN A 15 10.50 -15.46 -1.17
CA GLN A 15 11.96 -15.62 -1.20
C GLN A 15 12.68 -14.28 -1.44
N LEU A 16 12.15 -13.44 -2.33
CA LEU A 16 12.71 -12.12 -2.59
C LEU A 16 12.60 -11.20 -1.37
N LEU A 17 11.44 -11.15 -0.72
CA LEU A 17 11.25 -10.36 0.50
C LEU A 17 12.12 -10.90 1.65
N ALA A 18 12.17 -12.21 1.86
CA ALA A 18 12.97 -12.85 2.91
C ALA A 18 14.50 -12.66 2.75
N LYS A 19 14.97 -12.25 1.57
CA LYS A 19 16.38 -11.87 1.35
C LYS A 19 16.73 -10.54 2.06
N TYR A 20 15.75 -9.66 2.23
CA TYR A 20 15.94 -8.29 2.71
C TYR A 20 15.28 -8.01 4.05
N LEU A 21 14.22 -8.74 4.38
CA LEU A 21 13.37 -8.48 5.53
C LEU A 21 13.53 -9.57 6.59
N ASP A 22 13.68 -9.15 7.83
CA ASP A 22 13.56 -10.01 9.00
C ASP A 22 12.11 -10.02 9.55
N GLU A 23 11.90 -10.72 10.68
CA GLU A 23 10.58 -10.83 11.30
C GLU A 23 10.02 -9.47 11.73
N ASP A 24 10.86 -8.58 12.27
CA ASP A 24 10.47 -7.24 12.70
C ASP A 24 10.07 -6.37 11.51
N ASP A 25 10.75 -6.53 10.38
CA ASP A 25 10.40 -5.86 9.13
C ASP A 25 9.07 -6.33 8.55
N PHE A 26 8.73 -7.62 8.68
CA PHE A 26 7.39 -8.11 8.31
C PHE A 26 6.29 -7.54 9.22
N VAL A 27 6.58 -7.33 10.50
CA VAL A 27 5.67 -6.63 11.42
C VAL A 27 5.48 -5.19 10.97
N ALA A 28 6.56 -4.46 10.67
CA ALA A 28 6.48 -3.08 10.21
C ALA A 28 5.72 -2.93 8.87
N LEU A 29 5.91 -3.86 7.92
CA LEU A 29 5.09 -3.90 6.70
C LEU A 29 3.61 -4.10 7.00
N SER A 30 3.30 -5.01 7.92
CA SER A 30 1.91 -5.28 8.32
C SER A 30 1.26 -4.06 8.98
N GLU A 31 2.03 -3.27 9.73
CA GLU A 31 1.57 -2.01 10.30
C GLU A 31 1.25 -0.96 9.22
N ILE A 32 2.04 -0.87 8.15
CA ILE A 32 1.72 0.00 6.99
C ILE A 32 0.37 -0.40 6.38
N SER A 33 0.13 -1.70 6.18
CA SER A 33 -1.16 -2.19 5.67
C SER A 33 -2.31 -1.86 6.63
N ALA A 34 -2.12 -2.11 7.93
CA ALA A 34 -3.13 -1.84 8.95
C ALA A 34 -3.45 -0.33 9.06
N ASP A 35 -2.46 0.55 8.94
CA ASP A 35 -2.67 2.00 8.86
C ASP A 35 -3.55 2.38 7.68
N MET A 36 -3.24 1.86 6.49
CA MET A 36 -4.01 2.18 5.29
C MET A 36 -5.44 1.67 5.40
N GLU A 37 -5.65 0.46 5.92
CA GLU A 37 -6.99 -0.06 6.22
C GLU A 37 -7.75 0.82 7.21
N ARG A 38 -7.09 1.31 8.26
CA ARG A 38 -7.69 2.25 9.21
C ARG A 38 -8.10 3.55 8.52
N TYR A 39 -7.27 4.10 7.64
CA TYR A 39 -7.59 5.33 6.91
C TYR A 39 -8.80 5.16 5.99
N PHE A 40 -8.87 4.06 5.23
CA PHE A 40 -10.04 3.75 4.41
C PHE A 40 -11.30 3.49 5.26
N ALA A 41 -11.16 2.87 6.43
CA ALA A 41 -12.28 2.61 7.33
C ALA A 41 -12.81 3.89 8.00
N MET A 42 -11.92 4.82 8.39
CA MET A 42 -12.29 6.07 9.04
C MET A 42 -12.86 7.10 8.05
N ASN A 43 -12.41 7.07 6.80
CA ASN A 43 -12.87 7.96 5.74
C ASN A 43 -13.34 7.14 4.52
N PRO A 44 -14.55 6.56 4.54
CA PRO A 44 -15.08 5.76 3.42
C PRO A 44 -15.22 6.56 2.12
N HIS A 45 -15.35 7.88 2.25
CA HIS A 45 -15.41 8.84 1.16
C HIS A 45 -14.34 9.91 1.39
N PRO A 46 -13.06 9.60 1.16
CA PRO A 46 -11.99 10.53 1.42
C PRO A 46 -12.16 11.76 0.53
N THR A 47 -11.95 12.94 1.10
CA THR A 47 -11.90 14.19 0.35
C THR A 47 -10.45 14.53 0.03
N MET A 48 -10.24 15.36 -1.00
CA MET A 48 -8.90 15.88 -1.32
C MET A 48 -8.27 16.54 -0.09
N GLN A 49 -9.05 17.32 0.67
CA GLN A 49 -8.56 17.97 1.89
C GLN A 49 -8.10 16.97 2.95
N SER A 50 -8.90 15.95 3.26
CA SER A 50 -8.53 14.95 4.27
C SER A 50 -7.30 14.15 3.87
N VAL A 51 -7.16 13.82 2.58
CA VAL A 51 -6.00 13.10 2.05
C VAL A 51 -4.76 13.97 2.08
N SER A 52 -4.86 15.24 1.67
CA SER A 52 -3.73 16.17 1.72
C SER A 52 -3.22 16.40 3.15
N VAL A 53 -4.11 16.54 4.14
CA VAL A 53 -3.71 16.70 5.55
C VAL A 53 -2.94 15.47 6.02
N LEU A 54 -3.50 14.27 5.81
CA LEU A 54 -2.88 13.00 6.20
C LEU A 54 -1.48 12.81 5.62
N ILE A 55 -1.33 13.06 4.33
CA ILE A 55 -0.06 12.89 3.62
C ILE A 55 0.95 13.95 4.09
N SER A 56 0.50 15.19 4.26
CA SER A 56 1.36 16.27 4.77
C SER A 56 1.87 15.97 6.17
N ASP A 57 0.99 15.50 7.07
CA ASP A 57 1.36 15.19 8.45
C ASP A 57 2.35 14.03 8.52
N PHE A 58 2.19 13.01 7.65
CA PHE A 58 3.17 11.94 7.51
C PHE A 58 4.55 12.48 7.11
N PHE A 59 4.65 13.27 6.05
CA PHE A 59 5.93 13.80 5.58
C PHE A 59 6.56 14.79 6.58
N ARG A 60 5.75 15.65 7.22
CA ARG A 60 6.22 16.53 8.29
C ARG A 60 6.81 15.74 9.46
N SER A 61 6.17 14.63 9.85
CA SER A 61 6.68 13.78 10.94
C SER A 61 8.06 13.18 10.64
N ARG A 62 8.44 13.15 9.36
CA ARG A 62 9.74 12.67 8.87
C ARG A 62 10.75 13.78 8.57
N GLY A 63 10.36 15.03 8.82
CA GLY A 63 11.24 16.20 8.64
C GLY A 63 11.28 16.75 7.22
N GLU A 64 10.37 16.32 6.34
CA GLU A 64 10.25 16.90 5.00
C GLU A 64 9.70 18.33 5.06
N ASP A 65 10.13 19.16 4.12
CA ASP A 65 9.72 20.57 4.04
C ASP A 65 8.41 20.78 3.25
N GLU A 66 7.80 21.96 3.41
CA GLU A 66 6.54 22.30 2.75
C GLU A 66 6.63 22.35 1.22
N ALA A 67 7.82 22.60 0.65
CA ALA A 67 8.00 22.61 -0.80
C ALA A 67 7.94 21.19 -1.36
N PHE A 68 8.64 20.25 -0.72
CA PHE A 68 8.56 18.83 -1.03
C PHE A 68 7.13 18.31 -0.92
N ILE A 69 6.44 18.59 0.18
CA ILE A 69 5.07 18.11 0.43
C ILE A 69 4.12 18.62 -0.66
N LYS A 70 4.20 19.91 -1.00
CA LYS A 70 3.38 20.51 -2.05
C LYS A 70 3.65 19.87 -3.41
N ASP A 71 4.92 19.65 -3.74
CA ASP A 71 5.31 19.05 -5.01
C ASP A 71 4.89 17.59 -5.11
N TRP A 72 4.98 16.83 -4.00
CA TRP A 72 4.51 15.45 -3.92
C TRP A 72 3.00 15.38 -4.14
N LEU A 73 2.22 16.19 -3.40
CA LEU A 73 0.76 16.23 -3.53
C LEU A 73 0.32 16.58 -4.96
N ALA A 74 0.96 17.57 -5.57
CA ALA A 74 0.67 17.98 -6.93
C ALA A 74 1.02 16.88 -7.96
N GLN A 75 2.10 16.13 -7.75
CA GLN A 75 2.47 15.00 -8.60
C GLN A 75 1.49 13.84 -8.46
N ALA A 76 1.14 13.46 -7.23
CA ALA A 76 0.17 12.40 -6.96
C ALA A 76 -1.21 12.73 -7.55
N GLU A 77 -1.69 13.97 -7.41
CA GLU A 77 -2.95 14.40 -8.02
C GLU A 77 -2.89 14.32 -9.55
N ARG A 78 -1.83 14.84 -10.17
CA ARG A 78 -1.66 14.76 -11.63
C ARG A 78 -1.60 13.32 -12.12
N HIS A 79 -0.90 12.46 -11.39
CA HIS A 79 -0.79 11.03 -11.69
C HIS A 79 -2.17 10.36 -11.63
N CYS A 80 -2.92 10.55 -10.54
CA CYS A 80 -4.28 10.03 -10.40
C CYS A 80 -5.23 10.52 -11.50
N ARG A 81 -5.16 11.81 -11.86
CA ARG A 81 -5.96 12.39 -12.96
C ARG A 81 -5.61 11.82 -14.33
N SER A 82 -4.35 11.41 -14.53
CA SER A 82 -3.91 10.82 -15.80
C SER A 82 -4.58 9.49 -16.12
N TYR A 83 -5.11 8.79 -15.10
CA TYR A 83 -5.89 7.56 -15.26
C TYR A 83 -7.31 7.79 -15.80
N GLY A 84 -7.75 9.05 -15.97
CA GLY A 84 -9.10 9.36 -16.43
C GLY A 84 -10.20 9.02 -15.41
N LEU A 85 -9.83 8.97 -14.13
CA LEU A 85 -10.76 8.73 -13.02
C LEU A 85 -11.72 9.92 -12.85
N PRO A 86 -12.96 9.69 -12.40
CA PRO A 86 -13.87 10.77 -12.03
C PRO A 86 -13.34 11.54 -10.82
N ASP A 87 -13.69 12.82 -10.70
CA ASP A 87 -13.15 13.73 -9.67
C ASP A 87 -13.38 13.22 -8.23
N ASP A 88 -14.50 12.53 -8.00
CA ASP A 88 -14.85 11.94 -6.70
C ASP A 88 -14.02 10.69 -6.35
N ALA A 89 -13.35 10.08 -7.33
CA ALA A 89 -12.44 8.95 -7.12
C ALA A 89 -10.97 9.36 -6.95
N ILE A 90 -10.60 10.60 -7.29
CA ILE A 90 -9.21 11.08 -7.23
C ILE A 90 -8.63 11.01 -5.82
N ALA A 91 -9.40 11.42 -4.80
CA ALA A 91 -8.93 11.39 -3.42
C ALA A 91 -8.65 9.95 -2.94
N THR A 92 -9.54 9.02 -3.27
CA THR A 92 -9.37 7.59 -2.98
C THR A 92 -8.14 7.02 -3.68
N ALA A 93 -7.94 7.37 -4.96
CA ALA A 93 -6.77 6.94 -5.73
C ALA A 93 -5.46 7.51 -5.15
N MET A 94 -5.45 8.78 -4.77
CA MET A 94 -4.28 9.40 -4.12
C MET A 94 -3.94 8.74 -2.78
N LEU A 95 -4.96 8.36 -2.00
CA LEU A 95 -4.73 7.63 -0.75
C LEU A 95 -4.16 6.23 -1.01
N ALA A 96 -4.59 5.55 -2.08
CA ALA A 96 -4.00 4.27 -2.49
C ALA A 96 -2.55 4.44 -2.97
N ASP A 97 -2.26 5.44 -3.81
CA ASP A 97 -0.90 5.79 -4.26
C ASP A 97 0.01 6.10 -3.07
N PHE A 98 -0.51 6.77 -2.04
CA PHE A 98 0.23 7.02 -0.80
C PHE A 98 0.58 5.73 -0.05
N GLY A 99 -0.36 4.78 0.06
CA GLY A 99 -0.09 3.47 0.64
C GLY A 99 0.98 2.70 -0.13
N LEU A 100 0.90 2.71 -1.46
CA LEU A 100 1.90 2.11 -2.34
C LEU A 100 3.28 2.74 -2.15
N TYR A 101 3.35 4.07 -2.11
CA TYR A 101 4.58 4.81 -1.85
C TYR A 101 5.24 4.39 -0.53
N ARG A 102 4.47 4.34 0.58
CA ARG A 102 4.99 3.91 1.89
C ARG A 102 5.58 2.51 1.85
N TYR A 103 4.94 1.59 1.11
CA TYR A 103 5.42 0.22 0.95
C TYR A 103 6.71 0.17 0.11
N MET A 104 6.73 0.85 -1.03
CA MET A 104 7.92 0.94 -1.90
C MET A 104 9.12 1.54 -1.17
N GLU A 105 8.90 2.64 -0.45
CA GLU A 105 9.92 3.33 0.32
C GLU A 105 10.47 2.45 1.44
N PHE A 106 9.59 1.71 2.15
CA PHE A 106 10.02 0.75 3.16
C PHE A 106 10.98 -0.30 2.58
N LEU A 107 10.61 -0.93 1.46
CA LEU A 107 11.45 -1.92 0.79
C LEU A 107 12.77 -1.31 0.30
N TYR A 108 12.72 -0.08 -0.23
CA TYR A 108 13.90 0.64 -0.68
C TYR A 108 14.87 0.91 0.48
N MET A 109 14.36 1.31 1.65
CA MET A 109 15.18 1.51 2.86
C MET A 109 15.83 0.22 3.38
N ARG A 110 15.34 -0.96 2.97
CA ARG A 110 15.94 -2.27 3.26
C ARG A 110 16.91 -2.76 2.19
N GLY A 111 17.21 -1.90 1.22
CA GLY A 111 18.22 -2.16 0.19
C GLY A 111 17.69 -2.88 -1.04
N MET A 112 16.37 -3.01 -1.19
CA MET A 112 15.78 -3.51 -2.43
C MET A 112 15.96 -2.50 -3.56
N SER A 113 16.39 -2.99 -4.72
CA SER A 113 16.44 -2.18 -5.93
C SER A 113 15.04 -1.88 -6.47
N GLN A 114 14.91 -0.82 -7.28
CA GLN A 114 13.64 -0.48 -7.93
C GLN A 114 13.11 -1.65 -8.77
N GLU A 115 13.98 -2.38 -9.48
CA GLU A 115 13.59 -3.56 -10.26
C GLU A 115 13.01 -4.66 -9.38
N GLU A 116 13.66 -4.99 -8.26
CA GLU A 116 13.16 -6.00 -7.31
C GLU A 116 11.83 -5.57 -6.67
N ILE A 117 11.67 -4.29 -6.35
CA ILE A 117 10.41 -3.74 -5.84
C ILE A 117 9.30 -3.89 -6.88
N MET A 118 9.57 -3.53 -8.14
CA MET A 118 8.60 -3.70 -9.22
C MET A 118 8.26 -5.17 -9.46
N ASP A 119 9.24 -6.08 -9.32
CA ASP A 119 9.03 -7.53 -9.38
C ASP A 119 8.11 -8.02 -8.24
N VAL A 120 8.27 -7.52 -7.01
CA VAL A 120 7.35 -7.81 -5.90
C VAL A 120 5.93 -7.40 -6.29
N PHE A 121 5.71 -6.18 -6.78
CA PHE A 121 4.38 -5.70 -7.14
C PHE A 121 3.79 -6.40 -8.36
N ALA A 122 4.56 -6.64 -9.41
CA ALA A 122 4.09 -7.32 -10.62
C ALA A 122 3.63 -8.75 -10.30
N ASN A 123 4.38 -9.46 -9.45
CA ASN A 123 3.97 -10.78 -9.00
C ASN A 123 2.84 -10.71 -7.97
N ALA A 124 2.75 -9.65 -7.14
CA ALA A 124 1.70 -9.45 -6.14
C ALA A 124 0.36 -8.87 -6.68
N THR A 125 0.25 -8.52 -7.96
CA THR A 125 -0.95 -7.83 -8.49
C THR A 125 -1.78 -8.64 -9.48
N GLU A 126 -1.32 -9.82 -9.93
CA GLU A 126 -2.08 -10.58 -10.93
C GLU A 126 -3.28 -11.39 -10.42
N GLU A 127 -3.49 -11.58 -9.11
CA GLU A 127 -4.79 -11.98 -8.53
C GLU A 127 -4.73 -12.01 -6.99
N ARG A 128 -5.49 -11.12 -6.32
CA ARG A 128 -5.93 -11.14 -4.91
C ARG A 128 -5.07 -11.97 -3.93
N TYR A 129 -4.20 -11.33 -3.17
CA TYR A 129 -3.41 -12.02 -2.15
C TYR A 129 -4.10 -12.05 -0.77
N GLU A 130 -4.30 -13.28 -0.27
CA GLU A 130 -4.31 -13.60 1.16
C GLU A 130 -2.85 -13.70 1.63
N LEU A 131 -2.38 -12.73 2.41
CA LEU A 131 -1.06 -12.82 3.04
C LEU A 131 -1.11 -13.85 4.18
N ARG A 132 -0.19 -14.83 4.14
CA ARG A 132 -0.03 -15.85 5.18
C ARG A 132 1.34 -15.70 5.82
N ILE A 133 1.39 -15.44 7.13
CA ILE A 133 2.63 -15.41 7.93
C ILE A 133 2.51 -16.47 9.01
N ASN A 134 3.51 -17.35 9.16
CA ASN A 134 3.55 -18.44 10.16
C ASN A 134 2.31 -19.35 10.18
N GLY A 135 1.71 -19.60 9.01
CA GLY A 135 0.50 -20.42 8.88
C GLY A 135 -0.80 -19.71 9.27
N ALA A 136 -0.74 -18.47 9.75
CA ALA A 136 -1.90 -17.62 9.99
C ALA A 136 -2.27 -16.88 8.70
N VAL A 137 -3.52 -17.03 8.27
CA VAL A 137 -4.11 -16.19 7.21
C VAL A 137 -4.44 -14.84 7.82
N ILE A 138 -3.87 -13.76 7.29
CA ILE A 138 -4.31 -12.41 7.63
C ILE A 138 -5.43 -12.06 6.65
N PRO A 139 -6.70 -12.03 7.11
CA PRO A 139 -7.82 -11.70 6.24
C PRO A 139 -7.75 -10.20 5.89
N THR A 140 -7.51 -9.89 4.62
CA THR A 140 -7.53 -8.51 4.07
C THR A 140 -8.95 -7.97 3.84
N LYS A 141 -9.93 -8.51 4.57
CA LYS A 141 -11.32 -8.03 4.60
C LYS A 141 -11.84 -7.97 6.03
N ARG A 142 -12.48 -6.85 6.38
CA ARG A 142 -13.56 -6.82 7.39
C ARG A 142 -14.62 -7.85 6.97
N PRO A 143 -15.09 -8.75 7.86
CA PRO A 143 -16.17 -9.66 7.51
C PRO A 143 -17.36 -8.86 6.97
N PRO A 144 -18.11 -9.38 5.98
CA PRO A 144 -19.36 -8.75 5.57
C PRO A 144 -20.22 -8.56 6.82
N ASP A 145 -20.71 -7.34 6.99
CA ASP A 145 -21.67 -7.04 8.04
C ASP A 145 -22.96 -7.78 7.67
N ASP A 146 -23.20 -8.93 8.29
CA ASP A 146 -24.45 -9.70 8.17
C ASP A 146 -25.65 -8.97 8.82
N SER A 147 -25.51 -7.68 9.12
CA SER A 147 -26.57 -6.82 9.62
C SER A 147 -27.16 -5.98 8.49
N GLN A 148 -28.00 -6.58 7.64
CA GLN A 148 -29.34 -6.05 7.34
C GLN A 148 -30.12 -7.00 6.40
N PRO A 149 -31.46 -7.04 6.54
CA PRO A 149 -32.30 -8.23 6.40
C PRO A 149 -32.56 -8.71 4.97
#